data_AF-A0A160GEX2-F1
#
_entry.id   AF-A0A160GEX2-F1
#
_cell.length_a   1.000
_cell.length_b   1.000
_cell.length_c   1.000
_cell.angle_alpha   90.00
_cell.angle_beta   90.00
_cell.angle_gamma   90.00
#
_symmetry.space_group_name_H-M   'P 1'
#
loop_
_entity.id
_entity.type
_entity.pdbx_description
1 polymer ?
#
loop_
_entity_poly.entity_id
_entity_poly.type
_entity_poly.pdbx_seq_one_letter_code
_entity_poly.pdbx_strand_id
1 'polypeptide(L)'
;MKNLVKEWGIWSRHNGYDKHNTPLLAFMRANGAVSYGSYNEPNITDEEALAVDRAVGKLRAEYGVLYFVLVSHYVWGWSYRQISRRYLTPLEYPHQVNMDDADSRKRFVHPQIVKRMLEQAERIVYKKMQKNP
;
A
#
# COMPACT_ATOMS: atom_id res chain seq x y z
N MET A 1 2.84 3.08 18.22
CA MET A 1 4.00 3.16 17.31
C MET A 1 3.46 3.30 15.89
N LYS A 2 3.89 4.33 15.15
CA LYS A 2 3.38 4.67 13.81
C LYS A 2 3.91 3.68 12.75
N ASN A 3 3.03 3.10 11.93
CA ASN A 3 3.46 2.24 10.82
C ASN A 3 3.86 3.14 9.63
N LEU A 4 5.16 3.45 9.52
CA LEU A 4 5.72 4.28 8.44
C LEU A 4 5.37 3.80 7.04
N VAL A 5 5.29 2.49 6.80
CA VAL A 5 4.96 1.94 5.47
C VAL A 5 3.50 2.21 5.11
N LYS A 6 2.60 2.04 6.07
CA LYS A 6 1.18 2.37 5.89
C LYS A 6 0.98 3.87 5.62
N GLU A 7 1.62 4.73 6.44
CA GLU A 7 1.53 6.18 6.27
C GLU A 7 2.16 6.64 4.94
N TRP A 8 3.29 6.05 4.55
CA TRP A 8 3.88 6.28 3.22
C TRP A 8 2.92 5.90 2.09
N GLY A 9 2.15 4.82 2.22
CA GLY A 9 1.14 4.45 1.22
C GLY A 9 -0.02 5.44 1.11
N ILE A 10 -0.38 6.11 2.21
CA ILE A 10 -1.33 7.23 2.22
C ILE A 10 -0.68 8.46 1.56
N TRP A 11 0.55 8.80 1.97
CA TRP A 11 1.33 9.92 1.44
C TRP A 11 1.53 9.82 -0.08
N SER A 12 1.86 8.62 -0.57
CA SER A 12 2.10 8.36 -2.00
C SER A 12 0.88 8.57 -2.89
N ARG A 13 -0.33 8.49 -2.33
CA ARG A 13 -1.59 8.77 -3.04
C ARG A 13 -2.05 10.21 -2.89
N HIS A 14 -1.48 10.93 -1.95
CA HIS A 14 -1.96 12.23 -1.54
C HIS A 14 -1.60 13.25 -2.63
N ASN A 15 -2.59 13.66 -3.43
CA ASN A 15 -2.42 14.59 -4.55
C ASN A 15 -2.37 16.08 -4.10
N GLY A 16 -1.75 16.34 -2.95
CA GLY A 16 -1.70 17.66 -2.32
C GLY A 16 -2.92 17.98 -1.45
N TYR A 17 -2.76 18.97 -0.57
CA TYR A 17 -3.77 19.41 0.41
C TYR A 17 -4.98 20.16 -0.20
N ASP A 18 -4.98 20.37 -1.52
CA ASP A 18 -5.69 21.50 -2.13
C ASP A 18 -6.85 21.15 -3.06
N LYS A 19 -7.19 19.87 -3.28
CA LYS A 19 -8.18 19.60 -4.34
C LYS A 19 -9.57 20.16 -4.06
N HIS A 20 -9.95 20.37 -2.79
CA HIS A 20 -11.23 20.97 -2.38
C HIS A 20 -11.16 21.76 -1.06
N ASN A 21 -10.12 22.58 -0.86
CA ASN A 21 -10.03 23.41 0.34
C ASN A 21 -10.94 24.64 0.21
N THR A 22 -12.25 24.46 0.40
CA THR A 22 -13.19 25.58 0.42
C THR A 22 -12.90 26.46 1.64
N PRO A 23 -13.16 27.77 1.58
CA PRO A 23 -12.99 28.65 2.73
C PRO A 23 -13.73 28.16 3.99
N LEU A 24 -14.88 27.50 3.80
CA LEU A 24 -15.67 26.89 4.87
C LEU A 24 -14.95 25.68 5.50
N LEU A 25 -14.35 24.80 4.69
CA LEU A 25 -13.60 23.66 5.20
C LEU A 25 -12.35 24.11 5.98
N ALA A 26 -11.66 25.15 5.49
CA ALA A 26 -10.53 25.76 6.19
C ALA A 26 -10.95 26.37 7.54
N PHE A 27 -12.07 27.10 7.58
CA PHE A 27 -12.64 27.64 8.82
C PHE A 27 -13.06 26.54 9.80
N MET A 28 -13.70 25.47 9.31
CA MET A 28 -14.08 24.32 10.15
C MET A 28 -12.85 23.62 10.76
N ARG A 29 -11.77 23.45 9.98
CA ARG A 29 -10.50 22.89 10.47
C ARG A 29 -9.83 23.78 11.51
N ALA A 30 -9.76 25.10 11.25
CA ALA A 30 -9.15 26.06 12.17
C ALA A 30 -9.87 26.11 13.53
N ASN A 31 -11.18 25.85 13.54
CA ASN A 31 -11.99 25.80 14.76
C ASN A 31 -12.15 24.38 15.34
N GLY A 32 -11.39 23.39 14.84
CA GLY A 32 -11.41 22.02 15.35
C GLY A 32 -12.69 21.23 15.08
N ALA A 33 -13.61 21.74 14.26
CA ALA A 33 -14.86 21.07 13.88
C ALA A 33 -14.63 19.90 12.91
N VAL A 34 -13.51 19.92 12.20
CA VAL A 34 -13.03 18.83 11.36
C VAL A 34 -11.57 18.56 11.73
N SER A 35 -11.26 17.35 12.18
CA SER A 35 -9.88 16.99 12.51
C SER A 35 -9.07 16.76 11.23
N TYR A 36 -7.80 17.18 11.25
CA TYR A 36 -6.79 16.62 10.36
C TYR A 36 -6.78 15.09 10.52
N GLY A 37 -6.55 14.36 9.43
CA GLY A 37 -6.55 12.89 9.45
C GLY A 37 -7.88 12.21 9.08
N SER A 38 -8.77 12.88 8.33
CA SER A 38 -9.93 12.20 7.73
C SER A 38 -9.47 11.21 6.64
N TYR A 39 -9.13 9.99 7.05
CA TYR A 39 -8.83 8.77 6.28
C TYR A 39 -7.72 8.81 5.20
N ASN A 40 -7.36 9.98 4.65
CA ASN A 40 -6.46 10.12 3.50
C ASN A 40 -5.33 11.14 3.72
N GLU A 41 -5.27 11.82 4.86
CA GLU A 41 -4.14 12.70 5.17
C GLU A 41 -3.02 11.87 5.84
N PRO A 42 -1.81 11.86 5.26
CA PRO A 42 -0.69 11.10 5.81
C PRO A 42 -0.22 11.69 7.13
N ASN A 43 -0.06 10.86 8.15
CA ASN A 43 0.62 11.23 9.39
C ASN A 43 2.11 10.86 9.29
N ILE A 44 2.82 11.37 8.28
CA ILE A 44 4.27 11.13 8.04
C ILE A 44 4.93 12.39 7.50
N THR A 45 6.18 12.66 7.90
CA THR A 45 6.93 13.78 7.31
C THR A 45 7.43 13.41 5.92
N ASP A 46 7.70 14.40 5.08
CA ASP A 46 8.24 14.14 3.74
C ASP A 46 9.61 13.42 3.79
N GLU A 47 10.47 13.77 4.75
CA GLU A 47 11.75 13.07 4.95
C GLU A 47 11.58 11.59 5.29
N GLU A 48 10.67 11.28 6.23
CA GLU A 48 10.32 9.91 6.59
C GLU A 48 9.73 9.17 5.39
N ALA A 49 8.83 9.81 4.64
CA ALA A 49 8.20 9.23 3.46
C ALA A 49 9.22 8.94 2.35
N LEU A 50 10.14 9.87 2.08
CA LEU A 50 11.22 9.68 1.10
C LEU A 50 12.24 8.61 1.54
N ALA A 51 12.45 8.43 2.85
CA ALA A 51 13.27 7.33 3.35
C ALA A 51 12.60 5.97 3.10
N VAL A 52 11.29 5.87 3.35
CA VAL A 52 10.49 4.67 3.01
C VAL A 52 10.51 4.45 1.49
N ASP A 53 10.30 5.49 0.69
CA ASP A 53 10.25 5.41 -0.77
C ASP A 53 11.56 4.87 -1.37
N ARG A 54 12.70 5.38 -0.90
CA ARG A 54 14.02 4.83 -1.27
C ARG A 54 14.17 3.35 -0.92
N ALA A 55 13.70 2.94 0.26
CA ALA A 55 13.75 1.53 0.68
C ALA A 55 12.81 0.64 -0.16
N VAL A 56 11.63 1.15 -0.52
CA VAL A 56 10.68 0.48 -1.42
C VAL A 56 11.24 0.39 -2.85
N GLY A 57 11.95 1.41 -3.34
CA GLY A 57 12.66 1.36 -4.62
C GLY A 57 13.70 0.23 -4.66
N LYS A 58 14.46 0.04 -3.57
CA LYS A 58 15.36 -1.12 -3.42
C LYS A 58 14.60 -2.43 -3.30
N LEU A 59 13.44 -2.48 -2.66
CA LEU A 59 12.58 -3.68 -2.63
C LEU A 59 12.14 -4.06 -4.05
N ARG A 60 11.74 -3.08 -4.88
CA ARG A 60 11.35 -3.29 -6.28
C ARG A 60 12.45 -3.93 -7.11
N ALA A 61 13.69 -3.46 -6.95
CA ALA A 61 14.83 -3.96 -7.71
C ALA A 61 15.17 -5.42 -7.42
N GLU A 62 15.03 -5.85 -6.16
CA GLU A 62 15.42 -7.21 -5.72
C GLU A 62 14.24 -8.19 -5.67
N TYR A 63 13.04 -7.71 -5.33
CA TYR A 63 11.86 -8.54 -5.02
C TYR A 63 10.59 -7.93 -5.64
N GLY A 64 10.50 -7.97 -6.98
CA GLY A 64 9.38 -7.37 -7.73
C GLY A 64 7.98 -7.83 -7.25
N VAL A 65 7.82 -9.12 -6.93
CA VAL A 65 6.52 -9.65 -6.46
C VAL A 65 6.13 -9.08 -5.10
N LEU A 66 7.07 -9.01 -4.16
CA LEU A 66 6.83 -8.43 -2.83
C LEU A 66 6.53 -6.93 -2.92
N TYR A 67 7.24 -6.23 -3.81
CA TYR A 67 6.95 -4.83 -4.11
C TYR A 67 5.51 -4.63 -4.59
N PHE A 68 5.05 -5.40 -5.58
CA PHE A 68 3.68 -5.28 -6.08
C PHE A 68 2.63 -5.60 -5.02
N VAL A 69 2.87 -6.60 -4.16
CA VAL A 69 1.96 -6.92 -3.03
C VAL A 69 1.87 -5.72 -2.07
N LEU A 70 3.01 -5.12 -1.72
CA LEU A 70 3.10 -3.98 -0.81
C LEU A 70 2.37 -2.74 -1.37
N VAL A 71 2.66 -2.38 -2.63
CA VAL A 71 2.02 -1.24 -3.31
C VAL A 71 0.53 -1.47 -3.53
N SER A 72 0.13 -2.68 -3.95
CA SER A 72 -1.29 -2.99 -4.14
C SER A 72 -2.09 -2.79 -2.86
N HIS A 73 -1.52 -3.20 -1.71
CA HIS A 73 -2.20 -3.04 -0.43
C HIS A 73 -2.20 -1.59 0.06
N TYR A 74 -1.01 -0.99 0.20
CA TYR A 74 -0.87 0.29 0.90
C TYR A 74 -1.10 1.52 0.02
N VAL A 75 -0.83 1.42 -1.29
CA VAL A 75 -1.04 2.52 -2.25
C VAL A 75 -2.35 2.32 -3.00
N TRP A 76 -2.66 1.14 -3.53
CA TRP A 76 -3.93 0.98 -4.28
C TRP A 76 -5.13 0.63 -3.42
N GLY A 77 -4.92 0.35 -2.13
CA GLY A 77 -6.00 0.01 -1.20
C GLY A 77 -6.66 -1.34 -1.48
N TRP A 78 -5.98 -2.26 -2.17
CA TRP A 78 -6.53 -3.58 -2.45
C TRP A 78 -6.56 -4.44 -1.19
N SER A 79 -7.69 -5.13 -0.99
CA SER A 79 -7.82 -6.18 0.02
C SER A 79 -6.94 -7.39 -0.30
N TYR A 80 -6.63 -8.20 0.71
CA TYR A 80 -5.87 -9.44 0.51
C TYR A 80 -6.52 -10.37 -0.51
N ARG A 81 -7.86 -10.41 -0.56
CA ARG A 81 -8.60 -11.19 -1.56
C ARG A 81 -8.40 -10.66 -2.98
N GLN A 82 -8.41 -9.34 -3.17
CA GLN A 82 -8.16 -8.73 -4.47
C GLN A 82 -6.73 -9.01 -4.95
N ILE A 83 -5.73 -8.86 -4.10
CA ILE A 83 -4.32 -9.15 -4.45
C ILE A 83 -4.15 -10.63 -4.78
N SER A 84 -4.73 -11.52 -3.97
CA SER A 84 -4.70 -12.97 -4.22
C SER A 84 -5.27 -13.31 -5.60
N ARG A 85 -6.45 -12.78 -5.94
CA ARG A 85 -7.16 -13.13 -7.19
C ARG A 85 -6.61 -12.44 -8.41
N ARG A 86 -6.31 -11.14 -8.33
CA ARG A 86 -5.96 -10.31 -9.49
C ARG A 86 -4.46 -10.31 -9.79
N TYR A 87 -3.62 -10.64 -8.82
CA TYR A 87 -2.17 -10.60 -8.97
C TYR A 87 -1.52 -11.97 -8.77
N LEU A 88 -1.68 -12.58 -7.60
CA LEU A 88 -0.95 -13.83 -7.30
C LEU A 88 -1.50 -15.04 -8.06
N THR A 89 -2.81 -15.15 -8.24
CA THR A 89 -3.43 -16.29 -8.93
C THR A 89 -3.01 -16.38 -10.41
N PRO A 90 -3.00 -15.27 -11.19
CA PRO A 90 -2.44 -15.28 -12.55
C PRO A 90 -0.95 -15.67 -12.63
N LEU A 91 -0.16 -15.33 -11.60
CA LEU A 91 1.27 -15.65 -11.56
C LEU A 91 1.50 -17.14 -11.23
N GLU A 92 0.78 -17.67 -10.25
CA GLU A 92 0.89 -19.07 -9.82
C GLU A 92 0.24 -20.04 -10.82
N TYR A 93 -0.90 -19.63 -11.41
CA TYR A 93 -1.69 -20.44 -12.34
C TYR A 93 -1.96 -19.71 -13.67
N PRO A 94 -0.94 -19.48 -14.52
CA PRO A 94 -1.10 -18.71 -15.76
C PRO A 94 -2.12 -19.30 -16.74
N HIS A 95 -2.28 -20.62 -16.75
CA HIS A 95 -3.25 -21.32 -17.60
C HIS A 95 -4.72 -21.05 -17.20
N GLN A 96 -4.97 -20.46 -16.02
CA GLN A 96 -6.31 -20.20 -15.50
C GLN A 96 -6.78 -18.75 -15.67
N VAL A 97 -5.98 -17.89 -16.30
CA VAL A 97 -6.27 -16.44 -16.43
C VAL A 97 -7.59 -16.17 -17.14
N ASN A 98 -7.90 -16.97 -18.17
CA ASN A 98 -9.14 -16.83 -18.95
C ASN A 98 -10.28 -17.73 -18.44
N MET A 99 -10.08 -18.45 -17.34
CA MET A 99 -11.15 -19.27 -16.75
C MET A 99 -12.12 -18.38 -15.98
N ASP A 100 -13.40 -18.75 -16.01
CA ASP A 100 -14.43 -18.10 -15.18
C ASP A 100 -14.11 -18.31 -13.68
N ASP A 101 -14.37 -17.29 -12.87
CA ASP A 101 -14.28 -17.37 -11.40
C ASP A 101 -15.24 -18.41 -10.81
N ALA A 102 -16.30 -18.79 -11.54
CA ALA A 102 -17.24 -19.86 -11.15
C ALA A 102 -16.80 -21.27 -11.58
N ASP A 103 -15.74 -21.44 -12.40
CA ASP A 103 -15.27 -22.76 -12.81
C ASP A 103 -14.71 -23.51 -11.58
N SER A 104 -15.27 -24.70 -11.31
CA SER A 104 -14.91 -25.53 -10.15
C SER A 104 -13.44 -25.99 -10.15
N ARG A 105 -12.77 -25.95 -11.31
CA ARG A 105 -11.35 -26.29 -11.46
C ARG A 105 -10.43 -25.10 -11.21
N LYS A 106 -10.96 -23.88 -11.18
CA LYS A 106 -10.16 -22.67 -10.96
C LYS A 106 -9.65 -22.65 -9.52
N ARG A 107 -8.34 -22.49 -9.39
CA ARG A 107 -7.67 -22.39 -8.10
C ARG A 107 -7.38 -20.93 -7.81
N PHE A 108 -7.37 -20.59 -6.53
CA PHE A 108 -6.99 -19.27 -6.07
C PHE A 108 -5.89 -19.39 -5.04
N VAL A 109 -4.91 -18.49 -5.13
CA VAL A 109 -3.91 -18.34 -4.07
C VAL A 109 -4.63 -17.92 -2.79
N HIS A 110 -4.39 -18.59 -1.67
CA HIS A 110 -5.10 -18.30 -0.44
C HIS A 110 -4.76 -16.87 0.08
N PRO A 111 -5.74 -16.03 0.50
CA PRO A 111 -5.47 -14.66 0.95
C PRO A 111 -4.45 -14.53 2.09
N GLN A 112 -4.31 -15.58 2.91
CA GLN A 112 -3.30 -15.61 3.99
C GLN A 112 -1.86 -15.58 3.46
N ILE A 113 -1.61 -16.06 2.24
CA ILE A 113 -0.30 -15.97 1.60
C ILE A 113 0.04 -14.50 1.34
N VAL A 114 -0.93 -13.70 0.88
CA VAL A 114 -0.77 -12.25 0.69
C VAL A 114 -0.37 -11.57 2.00
N LYS A 115 -1.03 -11.91 3.12
CA LYS A 115 -0.69 -11.35 4.44
C LYS A 115 0.76 -11.65 4.82
N ARG A 116 1.21 -12.90 4.65
CA ARG A 116 2.61 -13.29 4.95
C ARG A 116 3.61 -12.57 4.05
N MET A 117 3.31 -12.45 2.76
CA MET A 117 4.15 -11.71 1.79
C MET A 117 4.23 -10.22 2.14
N LEU A 118 3.13 -9.62 2.57
CA LEU A 118 3.08 -8.24 3.01
C LEU A 118 3.96 -8.03 4.26
N GLU A 119 3.82 -8.87 5.29
CA GLU A 119 4.65 -8.84 6.50
C GLU A 119 6.15 -8.99 6.15
N GLN A 120 6.47 -9.87 5.20
CA GLN A 120 7.84 -10.03 4.72
C GLN A 120 8.36 -8.79 3.98
N ALA A 121 7.53 -8.19 3.11
CA ALA A 121 7.87 -6.98 2.39
C ALA A 121 8.16 -5.82 3.36
N GLU A 122 7.32 -5.62 4.38
CA GLU A 122 7.52 -4.62 5.44
C GLU A 122 8.84 -4.82 6.18
N ARG A 123 9.12 -6.06 6.63
CA ARG A 123 10.37 -6.37 7.32
C ARG A 123 11.60 -6.02 6.47
N ILE A 124 11.55 -6.29 5.17
CA ILE A 124 12.62 -5.95 4.24
C ILE A 124 12.76 -4.43 4.11
N VAL A 125 11.65 -3.71 3.96
CA VAL A 125 11.64 -2.24 3.88
C VAL A 125 12.27 -1.63 5.14
N TYR A 126 11.81 -2.00 6.33
CA TYR A 126 12.37 -1.51 7.59
C TYR A 126 13.86 -1.83 7.73
N LYS A 127 14.28 -3.04 7.35
CA LYS A 127 15.71 -3.42 7.34
C LYS A 127 16.53 -2.56 6.39
N LYS A 128 15.97 -2.17 5.23
CA LYS A 128 16.66 -1.33 4.24
C LYS A 128 16.72 0.14 4.66
N MET A 129 15.72 0.63 5.40
CA MET A 129 15.76 1.97 5.99
C MET A 129 16.89 2.10 7.01
N GLN A 130 17.09 1.11 7.89
CA GLN A 130 18.15 1.13 8.91
C GLN A 130 19.58 1.08 8.34
N LYS A 131 19.76 0.54 7.12
CA LYS A 131 21.07 0.40 6.48
C LYS A 131 21.56 1.65 5.77
N ASN A 132 20.71 2.67 5.63
CA ASN A 132 21.04 3.95 5.01
C ASN A 132 21.10 5.04 6.09
N PRO A 133 22.25 5.32 6.71
CA PRO A 133 22.49 6.59 7.38
C PRO A 133 22.49 7.75 6.37
#